data_AF-A0A3A5L354-F1
#
_entry.id   AF-A0A3A5L354-F1
#
_cell.length_a   1.000
_cell.length_b   1.000
_cell.length_c   1.000
_cell.angle_alpha   90.00
_cell.angle_beta   90.00
_cell.angle_gamma   90.00
#
_symmetry.space_group_name_H-M   'P 1'
#
loop_
_entity.id
_entity.type
_entity.pdbx_description
1 polymer ?
#
loop_
_entity_poly.entity_id
_entity_poly.type
_entity_poly.pdbx_seq_one_letter_code
_entity_poly.pdbx_strand_id
1 'polypeptide(L)'
;MTHTVVKEKDVNLEEYPFSSEADEKERIKEDISLTIGDLHGNSLKLFWILVKQNALKLNPIDGRTPKQLYERFVAIYKTPADQLTKADLEEFNRILDGASLNRLAMLRLIGDELADRGQNDYFTLKILKRLGDAGVRTEILLSNHSAEFLDNHHRGSLKKPEDLLGDENARSMHNLGTLLERGLVDSEEITSIVKDHYLPALKAISYSIDNTVQPPRLTLYTHAPVGIETIRSLADLYGIPYDDSSIDRLCRTIDQINERVHQDLSEHSVHDHHRGFLEEWTMGLGSIAIPHDLPLLRLMWNRGDVDKQMAEKPGEQQSLYGIELPMQQNGYQLALVHGHDGPSKKIFSDDKEVTDETSYLPNMYNTDNDLGKRELTGDFHLVASKDTPAPLALRQVPVQMHAVLYRLDEGLRTPPVFTAREWHQRFIDAQLAEFARIDNNQGMSSAIARSKESLINFMSIYQVPYKKGEDIVDFSMRVAESNRGYASRIETFKSQSIQEDKTIASDNLARAALKDIKQFIETSDWQVGKWGSRTKIEVNGKMKPIPGHLYEIYKKCSEAENGGNPTQLMQSIHGIAEKALQPKFKLFESYRERYQSTMEVYKVIERDTRNLLKP
;
A
#
# COMPACT_ATOMS: atom_id res chain seq x y z
N MET A 1 -29.45 -5.58 2.06
CA MET A 1 -28.61 -4.71 1.24
C MET A 1 -28.48 -5.44 -0.07
N THR A 2 -28.57 -4.68 -1.16
CA THR A 2 -28.58 -5.28 -2.48
C THR A 2 -27.32 -4.82 -3.18
N HIS A 3 -26.34 -5.73 -3.32
CA HIS A 3 -25.31 -5.59 -4.35
C HIS A 3 -26.04 -5.31 -5.65
N THR A 4 -25.76 -4.15 -6.23
CA THR A 4 -26.34 -3.74 -7.50
C THR A 4 -25.25 -3.90 -8.53
N VAL A 5 -25.41 -4.89 -9.39
CA VAL A 5 -24.56 -5.04 -10.56
C VAL A 5 -24.99 -3.97 -11.56
N VAL A 6 -24.11 -3.03 -11.86
CA VAL A 6 -24.33 -2.04 -12.91
C VAL A 6 -23.69 -2.59 -14.18
N LYS A 7 -24.51 -2.76 -15.22
CA LYS A 7 -24.08 -3.22 -16.54
C LYS A 7 -24.35 -2.14 -17.58
N GLU A 8 -23.37 -1.87 -18.44
CA GLU A 8 -23.52 -0.98 -19.60
C GLU A 8 -22.86 -1.69 -20.80
N LYS A 9 -23.58 -1.78 -21.92
CA LYS A 9 -23.08 -2.43 -23.13
C LYS A 9 -22.40 -1.43 -24.03
N ASP A 10 -21.50 -1.93 -24.87
CA ASP A 10 -20.87 -1.14 -25.94
C ASP A 10 -20.19 0.15 -25.42
N VAL A 11 -19.63 0.11 -24.20
CA VAL A 11 -18.92 1.23 -23.60
C VAL A 11 -17.65 1.50 -24.40
N ASN A 12 -17.37 2.78 -24.69
CA ASN A 12 -16.12 3.24 -25.28
C ASN A 12 -15.33 4.09 -24.28
N LEU A 13 -14.17 3.60 -23.83
CA LEU A 13 -13.30 4.32 -22.87
C LEU A 13 -12.67 5.58 -23.47
N GLU A 14 -12.66 5.74 -24.79
CA GLU A 14 -12.15 6.95 -25.43
C GLU A 14 -13.14 8.12 -25.36
N GLU A 15 -14.40 7.85 -25.03
CA GLU A 15 -15.45 8.84 -24.93
C GLU A 15 -15.66 9.30 -23.49
N TYR A 16 -15.87 10.61 -23.32
CA TYR A 16 -16.24 11.17 -22.03
C TYR A 16 -17.58 10.55 -21.57
N PRO A 17 -17.67 10.00 -20.34
CA PRO A 17 -18.78 9.14 -19.91
C PRO A 17 -20.18 9.77 -19.85
N PHE A 18 -20.27 11.10 -20.02
CA PHE A 18 -21.52 11.86 -19.93
C PHE A 18 -21.89 12.48 -21.28
N SER A 19 -23.15 12.27 -21.69
CA SER A 19 -23.69 12.87 -22.90
C SER A 19 -24.23 14.28 -22.66
N SER A 20 -24.60 14.60 -21.42
CA SER A 20 -25.11 15.91 -20.99
C SER A 20 -24.73 16.24 -19.53
N GLU A 21 -24.84 17.52 -19.14
CA GLU A 21 -24.68 17.94 -17.72
C GLU A 21 -25.76 17.37 -16.78
N ALA A 22 -26.91 16.96 -17.32
CA ALA A 22 -27.97 16.34 -16.52
C ALA A 22 -27.57 14.93 -16.09
N ASP A 23 -26.91 14.17 -16.97
CA ASP A 23 -26.39 12.83 -16.70
C ASP A 23 -25.34 12.85 -15.58
N GLU A 24 -24.56 13.93 -15.48
CA GLU A 24 -23.55 14.14 -14.44
C GLU A 24 -24.18 14.30 -13.05
N LYS A 25 -25.41 14.84 -12.96
CA LYS A 25 -26.10 15.13 -11.69
C LYS A 25 -26.91 13.95 -11.12
N GLU A 26 -27.30 12.98 -11.95
CA GLU A 26 -28.22 11.92 -11.53
C GLU A 26 -27.55 10.71 -10.85
N ARG A 27 -26.22 10.59 -10.87
CA ARG A 27 -25.54 9.36 -10.46
C ARG A 27 -24.88 9.45 -9.09
N ILE A 28 -25.18 8.42 -8.30
CA ILE A 28 -24.70 8.06 -6.96
C ILE A 28 -24.74 9.20 -5.94
N LYS A 29 -25.73 9.09 -5.05
CA LYS A 29 -25.79 9.86 -3.80
C LYS A 29 -24.66 9.39 -2.87
N GLU A 30 -24.10 10.32 -2.10
CA GLU A 30 -22.94 10.14 -1.21
C GLU A 30 -22.97 8.82 -0.39
N ASP A 31 -21.78 8.27 -0.09
CA ASP A 31 -21.53 7.09 0.75
C ASP A 31 -21.89 5.70 0.16
N ILE A 32 -21.49 5.41 -1.08
CA ILE A 32 -21.48 4.02 -1.61
C ILE A 32 -20.08 3.42 -1.67
N SER A 33 -20.02 2.09 -1.68
CA SER A 33 -18.83 1.32 -2.04
C SER A 33 -18.89 0.89 -3.49
N LEU A 34 -17.80 1.08 -4.23
CA LEU A 34 -17.63 0.65 -5.61
C LEU A 34 -16.64 -0.52 -5.65
N THR A 35 -17.04 -1.63 -6.24
CA THR A 35 -16.15 -2.76 -6.54
C THR A 35 -15.99 -2.85 -8.05
N ILE A 36 -14.77 -2.62 -8.52
CA ILE A 36 -14.35 -2.71 -9.92
C ILE A 36 -13.71 -4.07 -10.11
N GLY A 37 -14.14 -4.80 -11.15
CA GLY A 37 -13.54 -6.07 -11.54
C GLY A 37 -12.12 -5.91 -12.07
N ASP A 38 -11.69 -6.89 -12.86
CA ASP A 38 -10.36 -6.91 -13.48
C ASP A 38 -10.09 -5.62 -14.27
N LEU A 39 -8.99 -4.94 -13.94
CA LEU A 39 -8.61 -3.67 -14.54
C LEU A 39 -7.71 -3.85 -15.77
N HIS A 40 -7.08 -5.01 -15.96
CA HIS A 40 -6.12 -5.29 -17.04
C HIS A 40 -5.01 -4.21 -17.18
N GLY A 41 -4.56 -3.63 -16.05
CA GLY A 41 -3.55 -2.56 -16.02
C GLY A 41 -4.01 -1.25 -16.68
N ASN A 42 -5.30 -1.16 -17.03
CA ASN A 42 -5.82 -0.09 -17.87
C ASN A 42 -6.22 1.12 -17.03
N SER A 43 -5.28 2.05 -16.85
CA SER A 43 -5.53 3.29 -16.09
C SER A 43 -6.67 4.15 -16.67
N LEU A 44 -6.90 4.09 -17.99
CA LEU A 44 -8.01 4.81 -18.63
C LEU A 44 -9.36 4.24 -18.22
N LYS A 45 -9.47 2.91 -18.10
CA LYS A 45 -10.66 2.23 -17.54
C LYS A 45 -10.94 2.70 -16.11
N LEU A 46 -9.91 2.72 -15.24
CA LEU A 46 -10.07 3.19 -13.86
C LEU A 46 -10.54 4.65 -13.83
N PHE A 47 -9.89 5.51 -14.61
CA PHE A 47 -10.22 6.93 -14.69
C PHE A 47 -11.65 7.15 -15.21
N TRP A 48 -12.04 6.46 -16.30
CA TRP A 48 -13.40 6.52 -16.85
C TRP A 48 -14.44 6.11 -15.82
N ILE A 49 -14.20 5.01 -15.08
CA ILE A 49 -15.13 4.54 -14.05
C ILE A 49 -15.27 5.57 -12.94
N LEU A 50 -14.16 6.11 -12.46
CA LEU A 50 -14.18 7.14 -11.42
C LEU A 50 -14.94 8.39 -11.87
N VAL A 51 -14.79 8.82 -13.13
CA VAL A 51 -15.55 9.93 -13.69
C VAL A 51 -17.03 9.58 -13.86
N LYS A 52 -17.35 8.43 -14.46
CA LYS A 52 -18.72 7.94 -14.70
C LYS A 52 -19.52 7.80 -13.41
N GLN A 53 -18.90 7.29 -12.35
CA GLN A 53 -19.52 7.12 -11.04
C GLN A 53 -19.46 8.38 -10.18
N ASN A 54 -19.03 9.51 -10.76
CA ASN A 54 -18.88 10.80 -10.09
C ASN A 54 -17.99 10.70 -8.83
N ALA A 55 -17.05 9.75 -8.79
CA ALA A 55 -16.04 9.65 -7.75
C ALA A 55 -14.91 10.67 -7.98
N LEU A 56 -14.55 10.88 -9.25
CA LEU A 56 -13.59 11.86 -9.72
C LEU A 56 -14.30 12.86 -10.64
N LYS A 57 -14.35 14.13 -10.25
CA LYS A 57 -14.94 15.19 -11.05
C LYS A 57 -13.84 16.07 -11.64
N LEU A 58 -13.76 16.09 -12.97
CA LEU A 58 -12.82 16.95 -13.69
C LEU A 58 -13.31 18.39 -13.66
N ASN A 59 -12.51 19.28 -13.08
CA ASN A 59 -12.81 20.71 -13.06
C ASN A 59 -12.18 21.41 -14.27
N PRO A 60 -12.84 22.43 -14.85
CA PRO A 60 -12.22 23.22 -15.90
C PRO A 60 -10.89 23.83 -15.44
N ILE A 61 -9.83 23.64 -16.23
CA ILE A 61 -8.49 24.23 -15.99
C ILE A 61 -7.95 24.80 -17.30
N ASP A 62 -7.32 25.97 -17.24
CA ASP A 62 -6.76 26.69 -18.41
C ASP A 62 -7.77 26.90 -19.55
N GLY A 63 -9.04 27.17 -19.22
CA GLY A 63 -10.11 27.37 -20.19
C GLY A 63 -10.60 26.11 -20.90
N ARG A 64 -10.13 24.91 -20.49
CA ARG A 64 -10.58 23.63 -21.05
C ARG A 64 -11.76 23.06 -20.26
N THR A 65 -12.70 22.47 -20.98
CA THR A 65 -13.86 21.79 -20.39
C THR A 65 -13.48 20.41 -19.83
N PRO A 66 -14.28 19.82 -18.92
CA PRO A 66 -14.07 18.45 -18.42
C PRO A 66 -13.87 17.42 -19.54
N LYS A 67 -14.68 17.51 -20.60
CA LYS A 67 -14.56 16.66 -21.80
C LYS A 67 -13.21 16.83 -22.49
N GLN A 68 -12.74 18.06 -22.69
CA GLN A 68 -11.44 18.33 -23.31
C GLN A 68 -10.26 17.82 -22.46
N LEU A 69 -10.37 17.88 -21.13
CA LEU A 69 -9.36 17.33 -20.23
C LEU A 69 -9.33 15.80 -20.29
N TYR A 70 -10.51 15.17 -20.36
CA TYR A 70 -10.64 13.73 -20.56
C TYR A 70 -10.02 13.30 -21.91
N GLU A 71 -10.41 13.94 -23.01
CA GLU A 71 -9.86 13.70 -24.35
C GLU A 71 -8.33 13.88 -24.38
N ARG A 72 -7.81 14.86 -23.64
CA ARG A 72 -6.37 15.05 -23.50
C ARG A 72 -5.71 13.88 -22.78
N PHE A 73 -6.31 13.36 -21.70
CA PHE A 73 -5.79 12.17 -21.05
C PHE A 73 -5.86 10.93 -21.95
N VAL A 74 -6.93 10.74 -22.72
CA VAL A 74 -7.03 9.66 -23.73
C VAL A 74 -5.86 9.74 -24.72
N ALA A 75 -5.57 10.93 -25.25
CA ALA A 75 -4.42 11.14 -26.14
C ALA A 75 -3.07 10.79 -25.48
N ILE A 76 -2.87 11.19 -24.23
CA ILE A 76 -1.64 10.86 -23.47
C ILE A 76 -1.56 9.34 -23.25
N TYR A 77 -2.65 8.71 -22.79
CA TYR A 77 -2.72 7.27 -22.53
C TYR A 77 -2.40 6.43 -23.77
N LYS A 78 -2.83 6.86 -24.95
CA LYS A 78 -2.58 6.18 -26.23
C LYS A 78 -1.19 6.46 -26.81
N THR A 79 -0.43 7.40 -26.24
CA THR A 79 0.92 7.72 -26.72
C THR A 79 1.89 6.62 -26.27
N PRO A 80 2.66 6.00 -27.19
CA PRO A 80 3.65 4.99 -26.84
C PRO A 80 4.65 5.47 -25.78
N ALA A 81 5.07 4.58 -24.87
CA ALA A 81 5.90 4.95 -23.72
C ALA A 81 7.27 5.55 -24.09
N ASP A 82 7.82 5.17 -25.24
CA ASP A 82 9.07 5.71 -25.81
C ASP A 82 8.87 7.11 -26.44
N GLN A 83 7.63 7.48 -26.74
CA GLN A 83 7.25 8.77 -27.33
C GLN A 83 6.66 9.75 -26.31
N LEU A 84 6.23 9.28 -25.14
CA LEU A 84 5.79 10.15 -24.05
C LEU A 84 6.88 11.16 -23.69
N THR A 85 6.49 12.41 -23.47
CA THR A 85 7.38 13.48 -23.04
C THR A 85 7.13 13.85 -21.58
N LYS A 86 8.08 14.57 -20.97
CA LYS A 86 7.89 15.15 -19.63
C LYS A 86 6.65 16.06 -19.58
N ALA A 87 6.39 16.82 -20.64
CA ALA A 87 5.21 17.68 -20.74
C ALA A 87 3.90 16.88 -20.76
N ASP A 88 3.87 15.68 -21.37
CA ASP A 88 2.67 14.83 -21.33
C ASP A 88 2.39 14.28 -19.92
N LEU A 89 3.44 13.91 -19.18
CA LEU A 89 3.29 13.43 -17.80
C LEU A 89 2.88 14.56 -16.85
N GLU A 90 3.48 15.74 -17.00
CA GLU A 90 3.10 16.96 -16.26
C GLU A 90 1.65 17.36 -16.55
N GLU A 91 1.23 17.23 -17.81
CA GLU A 91 -0.13 17.50 -18.26
C GLU A 91 -1.15 16.55 -17.63
N PHE A 92 -0.85 15.24 -17.60
CA PHE A 92 -1.67 14.25 -16.91
C PHE A 92 -1.77 14.54 -15.40
N ASN A 93 -0.63 14.79 -14.73
CA ASN A 93 -0.59 15.12 -13.31
C ASN A 93 -1.47 16.35 -13.01
N ARG A 94 -1.37 17.39 -13.84
CA ARG A 94 -2.16 18.62 -13.68
C ARG A 94 -3.65 18.40 -13.88
N ILE A 95 -4.06 17.52 -14.81
CA ILE A 95 -5.47 17.11 -14.97
C ILE A 95 -5.97 16.41 -13.69
N LEU A 96 -5.19 15.48 -13.16
CA LEU A 96 -5.54 14.68 -11.99
C LEU A 96 -5.58 15.52 -10.70
N ASP A 97 -4.61 16.43 -10.51
CA ASP A 97 -4.53 17.32 -9.35
C ASP A 97 -5.65 18.37 -9.37
N GLY A 98 -6.05 18.84 -10.56
CA GLY A 98 -7.17 19.77 -10.75
C GLY A 98 -8.54 19.15 -10.51
N ALA A 99 -8.65 17.82 -10.53
CA ALA A 99 -9.91 17.12 -10.29
C ALA A 99 -10.29 17.13 -8.81
N SER A 100 -11.59 17.27 -8.54
CA SER A 100 -12.17 17.13 -7.20
C SER A 100 -12.64 15.69 -7.00
N LEU A 101 -12.48 15.17 -5.77
CA LEU A 101 -12.96 13.86 -5.39
C LEU A 101 -14.24 14.00 -4.57
N ASN A 102 -15.27 13.26 -4.94
CA ASN A 102 -16.47 13.13 -4.13
C ASN A 102 -16.30 11.99 -3.12
N ARG A 103 -17.09 12.04 -2.05
CA ARG A 103 -17.02 11.06 -0.97
C ARG A 103 -17.57 9.71 -1.43
N LEU A 104 -16.65 8.76 -1.64
CA LEU A 104 -16.95 7.34 -1.67
C LEU A 104 -16.85 6.78 -0.25
N ALA A 105 -17.72 5.81 0.09
CA ALA A 105 -17.51 5.02 1.30
C ALA A 105 -16.27 4.12 1.16
N MET A 106 -16.05 3.59 -0.05
CA MET A 106 -14.91 2.73 -0.39
C MET A 106 -14.78 2.54 -1.90
N LEU A 107 -13.55 2.39 -2.39
CA LEU A 107 -13.22 1.84 -3.69
C LEU A 107 -12.52 0.49 -3.49
N ARG A 108 -12.97 -0.55 -4.18
CA ARG A 108 -12.34 -1.87 -4.19
C ARG A 108 -11.96 -2.25 -5.62
N LEU A 109 -10.70 -2.60 -5.82
CA LEU A 109 -10.19 -3.15 -7.07
C LEU A 109 -10.01 -4.65 -6.86
N ILE A 110 -10.63 -5.47 -7.73
CA ILE A 110 -10.55 -6.93 -7.65
C ILE A 110 -9.15 -7.46 -8.03
N GLY A 111 -8.29 -6.64 -8.62
CA GLY A 111 -6.90 -6.95 -8.92
C GLY A 111 -6.54 -6.58 -10.35
N ASP A 112 -5.36 -7.03 -10.78
CA ASP A 112 -4.84 -6.82 -12.14
C ASP A 112 -4.78 -5.35 -12.53
N GLU A 113 -4.50 -4.49 -11.55
CA GLU A 113 -4.40 -3.04 -11.72
C GLU A 113 -3.02 -2.54 -12.15
N LEU A 114 -1.97 -3.31 -11.90
CA LEU A 114 -0.59 -3.06 -12.31
C LEU A 114 -0.01 -4.26 -13.05
N ALA A 115 1.10 -4.09 -13.76
CA ALA A 115 1.84 -5.14 -14.46
C ALA A 115 0.96 -6.03 -15.36
N ASP A 116 -0.07 -5.46 -15.99
CA ASP A 116 -0.91 -6.14 -16.96
C ASP A 116 -0.78 -5.51 -18.37
N ARG A 117 -1.70 -5.80 -19.28
CA ARG A 117 -1.80 -5.38 -20.68
C ARG A 117 -2.06 -3.90 -20.87
N GLY A 118 -2.32 -3.12 -19.83
CA GLY A 118 -2.56 -1.68 -19.97
C GLY A 118 -1.37 -0.90 -20.57
N GLN A 119 -1.53 0.41 -20.68
CA GLN A 119 -0.48 1.23 -21.32
C GLN A 119 0.66 1.59 -20.38
N ASN A 120 0.44 1.97 -19.12
CA ASN A 120 1.54 2.35 -18.24
C ASN A 120 1.11 2.37 -16.76
N ASP A 121 1.85 1.66 -15.91
CA ASP A 121 1.58 1.59 -14.46
C ASP A 121 1.74 2.94 -13.76
N TYR A 122 2.55 3.85 -14.30
CA TYR A 122 2.68 5.21 -13.77
C TYR A 122 1.31 5.88 -13.61
N PHE A 123 0.43 5.77 -14.60
CA PHE A 123 -0.87 6.42 -14.57
C PHE A 123 -1.79 5.83 -13.49
N THR A 124 -1.82 4.50 -13.34
CA THR A 124 -2.59 3.84 -12.28
C THR A 124 -2.06 4.25 -10.90
N LEU A 125 -0.75 4.20 -10.70
CA LEU A 125 -0.11 4.60 -9.43
C LEU A 125 -0.44 6.04 -9.04
N LYS A 126 -0.40 6.98 -9.99
CA LYS A 126 -0.77 8.38 -9.72
C LYS A 126 -2.24 8.53 -9.37
N ILE A 127 -3.15 7.80 -10.02
CA ILE A 127 -4.59 7.80 -9.65
C ILE A 127 -4.77 7.26 -8.23
N LEU A 128 -4.11 6.15 -7.88
CA LEU A 128 -4.15 5.57 -6.53
C LEU A 128 -3.60 6.55 -5.48
N LYS A 129 -2.47 7.20 -5.78
CA LYS A 129 -1.89 8.26 -4.95
C LYS A 129 -2.91 9.38 -4.70
N ARG A 130 -3.56 9.88 -5.75
CA ARG A 130 -4.54 10.97 -5.67
C ARG A 130 -5.73 10.59 -4.78
N LEU A 131 -6.24 9.36 -4.92
CA LEU A 131 -7.31 8.82 -4.08
C LEU A 131 -6.87 8.74 -2.61
N GLY A 132 -5.68 8.20 -2.35
CA GLY A 132 -5.13 8.08 -1.00
C GLY A 132 -4.85 9.43 -0.33
N ASP A 133 -4.27 10.40 -1.05
CA ASP A 133 -4.03 11.77 -0.56
C ASP A 133 -5.32 12.47 -0.13
N ALA A 134 -6.44 12.17 -0.79
CA ALA A 134 -7.75 12.70 -0.46
C ALA A 134 -8.49 11.89 0.63
N GLY A 135 -7.87 10.85 1.18
CA GLY A 135 -8.46 10.00 2.19
C GLY A 135 -9.57 9.09 1.67
N VAL A 136 -9.63 8.85 0.36
CA VAL A 136 -10.54 7.84 -0.20
C VAL A 136 -10.06 6.48 0.27
N ARG A 137 -10.97 5.73 0.92
CA ARG A 137 -10.66 4.37 1.34
C ARG A 137 -10.59 3.47 0.12
N THR A 138 -9.40 2.96 -0.16
CA THR A 138 -9.15 2.02 -1.26
C THR A 138 -8.74 0.66 -0.72
N GLU A 139 -9.25 -0.40 -1.33
CA GLU A 139 -8.80 -1.78 -1.15
C GLU A 139 -8.43 -2.37 -2.52
N ILE A 140 -7.30 -3.05 -2.59
CA ILE A 140 -6.79 -3.72 -3.79
C ILE A 140 -6.62 -5.19 -3.43
N LEU A 141 -7.27 -6.09 -4.15
CA LEU A 141 -7.11 -7.51 -3.89
C LEU A 141 -5.85 -8.03 -4.56
N LEU A 142 -5.06 -8.82 -3.83
CA LEU A 142 -3.83 -9.42 -4.31
C LEU A 142 -4.11 -10.31 -5.53
N SER A 143 -3.54 -9.94 -6.68
CA SER A 143 -3.57 -10.74 -7.90
C SER A 143 -2.20 -11.30 -8.29
N ASN A 144 -2.18 -12.15 -9.31
CA ASN A 144 -0.93 -12.61 -9.91
C ASN A 144 -0.12 -11.45 -10.51
N HIS A 145 -0.78 -10.46 -11.12
CA HIS A 145 -0.13 -9.28 -11.66
C HIS A 145 0.34 -8.30 -10.56
N SER A 146 -0.42 -8.15 -9.45
CA SER A 146 0.05 -7.41 -8.27
C SER A 146 1.36 -8.00 -7.72
N ALA A 147 1.46 -9.33 -7.65
CA ALA A 147 2.67 -10.01 -7.18
C ALA A 147 3.89 -9.76 -8.09
N GLU A 148 3.70 -9.86 -9.41
CA GLU A 148 4.77 -9.58 -10.38
C GLU A 148 5.30 -8.14 -10.29
N PHE A 149 4.38 -7.17 -10.17
CA PHE A 149 4.77 -5.77 -9.97
C PHE A 149 5.57 -5.58 -8.68
N LEU A 150 5.07 -6.10 -7.55
CA LEU A 150 5.73 -5.98 -6.26
C LEU A 150 7.10 -6.63 -6.24
N ASP A 151 7.29 -7.73 -6.94
CA ASP A 151 8.58 -8.42 -6.98
C ASP A 151 9.63 -7.65 -7.78
N ASN A 152 9.23 -7.08 -8.90
CA ASN A 152 10.09 -6.18 -9.65
C ASN A 152 10.41 -4.90 -8.86
N HIS A 153 9.44 -4.41 -8.07
CA HIS A 153 9.65 -3.28 -7.17
C HIS A 153 10.67 -3.62 -6.07
N HIS A 154 10.49 -4.72 -5.35
CA HIS A 154 11.40 -5.12 -4.25
C HIS A 154 12.82 -5.40 -4.72
N ARG A 155 12.98 -5.98 -5.91
CA ARG A 155 14.30 -6.25 -6.52
C ARG A 155 14.96 -4.99 -7.10
N GLY A 156 14.24 -3.88 -7.16
CA GLY A 156 14.71 -2.66 -7.84
C GLY A 156 14.84 -2.84 -9.37
N SER A 157 14.16 -3.83 -9.94
CA SER A 157 14.20 -4.17 -11.36
C SER A 157 13.13 -3.46 -12.20
N LEU A 158 12.27 -2.61 -11.64
CA LEU A 158 11.24 -1.89 -12.42
C LEU A 158 11.77 -1.13 -13.66
N LYS A 159 13.04 -0.70 -13.68
CA LYS A 159 13.66 -0.11 -14.89
C LYS A 159 13.76 -1.11 -16.05
N LYS A 160 14.05 -2.36 -15.74
CA LYS A 160 14.16 -3.50 -16.66
C LYS A 160 13.46 -4.70 -16.03
N PRO A 161 12.12 -4.73 -16.04
CA PRO A 161 11.38 -5.75 -15.33
C PRO A 161 11.76 -7.15 -15.81
N GLU A 162 11.89 -8.07 -14.87
CA GLU A 162 11.87 -9.50 -15.13
C GLU A 162 10.41 -9.89 -15.35
N ASP A 163 10.13 -10.55 -16.47
CA ASP A 163 8.78 -10.91 -16.86
C ASP A 163 8.56 -12.42 -16.73
N LEU A 164 7.62 -12.79 -15.87
CA LEU A 164 7.21 -14.16 -15.61
C LEU A 164 5.83 -14.47 -16.22
N LEU A 165 5.06 -13.45 -16.58
CA LEU A 165 3.75 -13.57 -17.24
C LEU A 165 3.82 -13.44 -18.78
N GLY A 166 4.95 -13.01 -19.31
CA GLY A 166 5.28 -12.72 -20.70
C GLY A 166 4.99 -11.26 -21.12
N ASP A 167 5.86 -10.68 -21.95
CA ASP A 167 5.93 -9.22 -22.26
C ASP A 167 4.59 -8.58 -22.62
N GLU A 168 3.73 -9.30 -23.36
CA GLU A 168 2.42 -8.78 -23.76
C GLU A 168 1.43 -8.71 -22.60
N ASN A 169 1.57 -9.61 -21.62
CA ASN A 169 0.72 -9.67 -20.45
C ASN A 169 1.15 -8.71 -19.35
N ALA A 170 2.40 -8.20 -19.34
CA ALA A 170 2.89 -7.23 -18.36
C ALA A 170 3.29 -5.86 -18.94
N ARG A 171 2.75 -5.53 -20.12
CA ARG A 171 3.08 -4.32 -20.91
C ARG A 171 3.11 -3.02 -20.10
N SER A 172 2.15 -2.81 -19.21
CA SER A 172 2.04 -1.59 -18.40
C SER A 172 3.23 -1.37 -17.46
N MET A 173 3.81 -2.45 -16.91
CA MET A 173 5.02 -2.41 -16.09
C MET A 173 6.27 -2.15 -16.93
N HIS A 174 6.40 -2.81 -18.10
CA HIS A 174 7.51 -2.53 -19.03
C HIS A 174 7.52 -1.08 -19.51
N ASN A 175 6.34 -0.52 -19.77
CA ASN A 175 6.19 0.87 -20.16
C ASN A 175 6.52 1.83 -19.01
N LEU A 176 6.25 1.47 -17.74
CA LEU A 176 6.78 2.21 -16.59
C LEU A 176 8.31 2.15 -16.56
N GLY A 177 8.91 0.97 -16.78
CA GLY A 177 10.36 0.81 -16.88
C GLY A 177 10.98 1.73 -17.94
N THR A 178 10.34 1.84 -19.10
CA THR A 178 10.74 2.78 -20.17
C THR A 178 10.78 4.23 -19.68
N LEU A 179 9.79 4.68 -18.88
CA LEU A 179 9.78 6.04 -18.32
C LEU A 179 10.92 6.26 -17.32
N LEU A 180 11.20 5.25 -16.49
CA LEU A 180 12.28 5.27 -15.49
C LEU A 180 13.67 5.29 -16.15
N GLU A 181 13.87 4.49 -17.21
CA GLU A 181 15.12 4.48 -17.97
C GLU A 181 15.40 5.80 -18.68
N ARG A 182 14.34 6.44 -19.20
CA ARG A 182 14.43 7.75 -19.87
C ARG A 182 14.52 8.92 -18.89
N GLY A 183 14.46 8.66 -17.57
CA GLY A 183 14.51 9.70 -16.53
C GLY A 183 13.31 10.66 -16.57
N LEU A 184 12.17 10.20 -17.12
CA LEU A 184 10.93 10.97 -17.14
C LEU A 184 10.15 10.86 -15.82
N VAL A 185 10.36 9.76 -15.10
CA VAL A 185 9.79 9.47 -13.79
C VAL A 185 10.92 9.05 -12.84
N ASP A 186 10.81 9.43 -11.58
CA ASP A 186 11.77 9.07 -10.55
C ASP A 186 11.41 7.72 -9.89
N SER A 187 12.40 6.86 -9.68
CA SER A 187 12.22 5.61 -8.93
C SER A 187 11.84 5.87 -7.47
N GLU A 188 12.31 6.96 -6.87
CA GLU A 188 11.92 7.35 -5.51
C GLU A 188 10.45 7.75 -5.42
N GLU A 189 9.92 8.43 -6.45
CA GLU A 189 8.49 8.76 -6.53
C GLU A 189 7.65 7.48 -6.57
N ILE A 190 8.00 6.52 -7.43
CA ILE A 190 7.30 5.23 -7.51
C ILE A 190 7.36 4.50 -6.17
N THR A 191 8.53 4.43 -5.55
CA THR A 191 8.73 3.77 -4.25
C THR A 191 7.85 4.38 -3.16
N SER A 192 7.76 5.71 -3.11
CA SER A 192 6.86 6.40 -2.17
C SER A 192 5.40 6.09 -2.46
N ILE A 193 4.96 6.11 -3.72
CA ILE A 193 3.56 5.80 -4.05
C ILE A 193 3.20 4.36 -3.63
N VAL A 194 4.08 3.40 -3.94
CA VAL A 194 3.88 2.00 -3.60
C VAL A 194 3.77 1.83 -2.09
N LYS A 195 4.71 2.42 -1.36
CA LYS A 195 4.78 2.33 0.10
C LYS A 195 3.61 3.02 0.82
N ASP A 196 3.26 4.22 0.38
CA ASP A 196 2.35 5.10 1.12
C ASP A 196 0.88 4.90 0.71
N HIS A 197 0.62 4.37 -0.50
CA HIS A 197 -0.74 4.25 -1.03
C HIS A 197 -1.11 2.86 -1.54
N TYR A 198 -0.19 2.12 -2.19
CA TYR A 198 -0.51 0.82 -2.78
C TYR A 198 -0.51 -0.31 -1.73
N LEU A 199 0.62 -0.55 -1.06
CA LEU A 199 0.77 -1.61 -0.06
C LEU A 199 -0.28 -1.52 1.06
N PRO A 200 -0.59 -0.33 1.63
CA PRO A 200 -1.62 -0.22 2.67
C PRO A 200 -3.04 -0.56 2.18
N ALA A 201 -3.31 -0.38 0.88
CA ALA A 201 -4.59 -0.73 0.27
C ALA A 201 -4.70 -2.23 -0.05
N LEU A 202 -3.58 -2.94 -0.14
CA LEU A 202 -3.55 -4.34 -0.53
C LEU A 202 -4.21 -5.26 0.53
N LYS A 203 -4.97 -6.24 0.04
CA LYS A 203 -5.66 -7.28 0.83
C LYS A 203 -5.55 -8.61 0.10
N ALA A 204 -5.31 -9.69 0.83
CA ALA A 204 -5.49 -11.03 0.28
C ALA A 204 -6.98 -11.32 0.04
N ILE A 205 -7.82 -10.96 1.02
CA ILE A 205 -9.26 -11.20 0.98
C ILE A 205 -9.95 -9.99 1.61
N SER A 206 -10.96 -9.46 0.95
CA SER A 206 -11.84 -8.46 1.55
C SER A 206 -13.23 -9.01 1.81
N TYR A 207 -14.02 -8.29 2.61
CA TYR A 207 -15.38 -8.67 2.93
C TYR A 207 -16.31 -7.48 3.21
N SER A 208 -17.61 -7.73 3.11
CA SER A 208 -18.66 -6.85 3.62
C SER A 208 -19.78 -7.65 4.29
N ILE A 209 -20.51 -7.00 5.20
CA ILE A 209 -21.57 -7.64 6.00
C ILE A 209 -22.88 -6.91 5.75
N ASP A 210 -23.89 -7.66 5.31
CA ASP A 210 -25.26 -7.20 5.19
C ASP A 210 -26.11 -7.74 6.35
N ASN A 211 -26.32 -6.88 7.34
CA ASN A 211 -27.16 -7.17 8.51
C ASN A 211 -28.66 -6.90 8.28
N THR A 212 -29.07 -6.47 7.08
CA THR A 212 -30.48 -6.17 6.78
C THR A 212 -31.24 -7.37 6.21
N VAL A 213 -30.53 -8.47 5.90
CA VAL A 213 -31.12 -9.76 5.52
C VAL A 213 -31.02 -10.75 6.68
N GLN A 214 -31.94 -11.73 6.74
CA GLN A 214 -31.94 -12.78 7.75
C GLN A 214 -31.93 -14.17 7.08
N PRO A 215 -30.96 -15.04 7.37
CA PRO A 215 -29.78 -14.77 8.20
C PRO A 215 -28.85 -13.71 7.59
N PRO A 216 -28.00 -13.01 8.38
CA PRO A 216 -27.09 -11.97 7.88
C PRO A 216 -26.16 -12.55 6.81
N ARG A 217 -25.72 -11.71 5.87
CA ARG A 217 -24.89 -12.15 4.75
C ARG A 217 -23.47 -11.61 4.86
N LEU A 218 -22.49 -12.49 4.73
CA LEU A 218 -21.08 -12.16 4.52
C LEU A 218 -20.78 -12.29 3.03
N THR A 219 -20.33 -11.21 2.40
CA THR A 219 -19.81 -11.25 1.03
C THR A 219 -18.28 -11.21 1.09
N LEU A 220 -17.64 -12.22 0.52
CA LEU A 220 -16.19 -12.28 0.31
C LEU A 220 -15.84 -11.63 -1.03
N TYR A 221 -14.70 -10.96 -1.08
CA TYR A 221 -14.13 -10.38 -2.28
C TYR A 221 -12.71 -10.92 -2.44
N THR A 222 -12.45 -11.59 -3.55
CA THR A 222 -11.14 -12.17 -3.89
C THR A 222 -10.78 -11.86 -5.33
N HIS A 223 -9.51 -11.96 -5.69
CA HIS A 223 -9.09 -11.79 -7.07
C HIS A 223 -9.56 -12.95 -7.94
N ALA A 224 -9.05 -14.16 -7.67
CA ALA A 224 -9.52 -15.40 -8.27
C ALA A 224 -10.74 -15.99 -7.52
N PRO A 225 -11.57 -16.83 -8.17
CA PRO A 225 -12.67 -17.54 -7.51
C PRO A 225 -12.14 -18.51 -6.45
N VAL A 226 -12.37 -18.22 -5.17
CA VAL A 226 -12.02 -19.10 -4.04
C VAL A 226 -13.09 -19.06 -2.94
N GLY A 227 -13.14 -20.09 -2.10
CA GLY A 227 -14.12 -20.20 -1.02
C GLY A 227 -13.49 -20.25 0.37
N ILE A 228 -14.26 -20.77 1.32
CA ILE A 228 -13.85 -20.90 2.72
C ILE A 228 -12.63 -21.82 2.89
N GLU A 229 -12.48 -22.82 2.04
CA GLU A 229 -11.37 -23.76 2.07
C GLU A 229 -10.02 -23.05 1.91
N THR A 230 -9.98 -22.02 1.04
CA THR A 230 -8.77 -21.23 0.82
C THR A 230 -8.47 -20.34 2.02
N ILE A 231 -9.49 -19.78 2.68
CA ILE A 231 -9.31 -19.02 3.95
C ILE A 231 -8.72 -19.92 5.03
N ARG A 232 -9.22 -21.16 5.16
CA ARG A 232 -8.72 -22.15 6.11
C ARG A 232 -7.26 -22.50 5.85
N SER A 233 -6.90 -22.74 4.59
CA SER A 233 -5.51 -23.01 4.21
C SER A 233 -4.58 -21.82 4.41
N LEU A 234 -5.01 -20.57 4.14
CA LEU A 234 -4.21 -19.38 4.49
C LEU A 234 -3.99 -19.27 5.99
N ALA A 235 -5.03 -19.53 6.78
CA ALA A 235 -4.91 -19.51 8.23
C ALA A 235 -3.87 -20.53 8.70
N ASP A 236 -3.89 -21.76 8.17
CA ASP A 236 -2.89 -22.79 8.46
C ASP A 236 -1.47 -22.37 8.04
N LEU A 237 -1.30 -21.88 6.81
CA LEU A 237 -0.02 -21.38 6.28
C LEU A 237 0.63 -20.35 7.22
N TYR A 238 -0.18 -19.46 7.79
CA TYR A 238 0.29 -18.38 8.67
C TYR A 238 0.22 -18.71 10.17
N GLY A 239 -0.14 -19.94 10.55
CA GLY A 239 -0.31 -20.34 11.95
C GLY A 239 -1.40 -19.55 12.69
N ILE A 240 -2.43 -19.09 11.97
CA ILE A 240 -3.57 -18.34 12.48
C ILE A 240 -4.70 -19.33 12.86
N PRO A 241 -5.31 -19.23 14.05
CA PRO A 241 -6.48 -20.02 14.40
C PRO A 241 -7.67 -19.69 13.48
N TYR A 242 -8.09 -20.66 12.67
CA TYR A 242 -9.29 -20.54 11.84
C TYR A 242 -10.57 -20.71 12.67
N ASP A 243 -11.52 -19.77 12.55
CA ASP A 243 -12.83 -19.85 13.21
C ASP A 243 -13.92 -19.20 12.35
N ASP A 244 -14.84 -20.00 11.84
CA ASP A 244 -16.02 -19.57 11.06
C ASP A 244 -17.35 -19.82 11.79
N SER A 245 -17.32 -20.06 13.10
CA SER A 245 -18.53 -20.31 13.90
C SER A 245 -19.53 -19.14 13.90
N SER A 246 -19.09 -17.95 13.48
CA SER A 246 -19.91 -16.76 13.24
C SER A 246 -19.21 -15.80 12.29
N ILE A 247 -19.96 -14.87 11.68
CA ILE A 247 -19.41 -13.81 10.81
C ILE A 247 -18.25 -13.06 11.50
N ASP A 248 -18.43 -12.63 12.75
CA ASP A 248 -17.41 -11.85 13.49
C ASP A 248 -16.11 -12.63 13.75
N ARG A 249 -16.18 -13.96 13.82
CA ARG A 249 -15.01 -14.82 13.99
C ARG A 249 -14.29 -15.03 12.67
N LEU A 250 -15.03 -15.28 11.59
CA LEU A 250 -14.45 -15.42 10.26
C LEU A 250 -13.80 -14.12 9.80
N CYS A 251 -14.46 -12.99 10.02
CA CYS A 251 -13.89 -11.67 9.72
C CYS A 251 -12.59 -11.41 10.49
N ARG A 252 -12.49 -11.85 11.75
CA ARG A 252 -11.23 -11.76 12.53
C ARG A 252 -10.13 -12.65 11.95
N THR A 253 -10.48 -13.85 11.51
CA THR A 253 -9.55 -14.74 10.82
C THR A 253 -9.01 -14.07 9.55
N ILE A 254 -9.89 -13.51 8.72
CA ILE A 254 -9.52 -12.79 7.48
C ILE A 254 -8.65 -11.56 7.79
N ASP A 255 -8.99 -10.77 8.81
CA ASP A 255 -8.19 -9.62 9.21
C ASP A 255 -6.76 -10.03 9.60
N GLN A 256 -6.59 -11.12 10.35
CA GLN A 256 -5.28 -11.66 10.74
C GLN A 256 -4.50 -12.20 9.53
N ILE A 257 -5.17 -12.84 8.57
CA ILE A 257 -4.55 -13.27 7.32
C ILE A 257 -4.03 -12.06 6.56
N ASN A 258 -4.84 -11.01 6.42
CA ASN A 258 -4.42 -9.78 5.73
C ASN A 258 -3.24 -9.08 6.43
N GLU A 259 -3.19 -9.10 7.77
CA GLU A 259 -2.04 -8.55 8.52
C GLU A 259 -0.75 -9.32 8.19
N ARG A 260 -0.81 -10.65 8.15
CA ARG A 260 0.35 -11.50 7.80
C ARG A 260 0.77 -11.36 6.35
N VAL A 261 -0.18 -11.40 5.42
CA VAL A 261 0.11 -11.19 3.99
C VAL A 261 0.74 -9.82 3.76
N HIS A 262 0.21 -8.76 4.39
CA HIS A 262 0.81 -7.43 4.29
C HIS A 262 2.23 -7.40 4.86
N GLN A 263 2.46 -8.03 6.03
CA GLN A 263 3.80 -8.11 6.61
C GLN A 263 4.78 -8.79 5.64
N ASP A 264 4.42 -9.97 5.15
CA ASP A 264 5.25 -10.76 4.25
C ASP A 264 5.59 -10.00 2.97
N LEU A 265 4.58 -9.40 2.34
CA LEU A 265 4.73 -8.59 1.12
C LEU A 265 5.46 -7.27 1.35
N SER A 266 5.60 -6.79 2.59
CA SER A 266 6.38 -5.58 2.90
C SER A 266 7.86 -5.86 3.20
N GLU A 267 8.19 -7.10 3.55
CA GLU A 267 9.52 -7.52 3.96
C GLU A 267 10.24 -8.34 2.88
N HIS A 268 9.48 -9.02 2.00
CA HIS A 268 10.01 -10.00 1.07
C HIS A 268 9.36 -9.86 -0.32
N SER A 269 10.08 -10.30 -1.36
CA SER A 269 9.45 -10.56 -2.65
C SER A 269 8.56 -11.80 -2.55
N VAL A 270 7.37 -11.76 -3.16
CA VAL A 270 6.41 -12.86 -3.28
C VAL A 270 7.11 -14.10 -3.85
N HIS A 271 7.94 -13.88 -4.87
CA HIS A 271 8.75 -14.92 -5.49
C HIS A 271 9.82 -15.50 -4.57
N ASP A 272 10.45 -14.78 -3.65
CA ASP A 272 11.45 -15.40 -2.75
C ASP A 272 10.79 -16.35 -1.76
N HIS A 273 9.54 -16.09 -1.36
CA HIS A 273 8.77 -16.98 -0.48
C HIS A 273 8.17 -18.19 -1.22
N HIS A 274 7.92 -18.08 -2.54
CA HIS A 274 7.20 -19.08 -3.34
C HIS A 274 7.93 -19.55 -4.60
N ARG A 275 9.25 -19.30 -4.72
CA ARG A 275 10.06 -19.46 -5.94
C ARG A 275 9.92 -20.81 -6.59
N GLY A 276 10.02 -21.87 -5.77
CA GLY A 276 9.93 -23.25 -6.25
C GLY A 276 8.59 -23.59 -6.90
N PHE A 277 7.51 -22.88 -6.53
CA PHE A 277 6.16 -23.15 -7.02
C PHE A 277 5.79 -22.33 -8.26
N LEU A 278 6.23 -21.08 -8.35
CA LEU A 278 5.87 -20.20 -9.47
C LEU A 278 6.58 -20.62 -10.77
N GLU A 279 7.85 -21.03 -10.71
CA GLU A 279 8.60 -21.51 -11.87
C GLU A 279 8.01 -22.81 -12.47
N GLU A 280 7.39 -23.66 -11.65
CA GLU A 280 6.78 -24.93 -12.10
C GLU A 280 5.35 -24.72 -12.64
N TRP A 281 4.63 -23.69 -12.19
CA TRP A 281 3.21 -23.45 -12.53
C TRP A 281 2.97 -22.47 -13.67
N THR A 282 3.81 -21.44 -13.87
CA THR A 282 3.65 -20.50 -15.00
C THR A 282 3.95 -21.14 -16.35
N MET A 283 4.66 -22.28 -16.37
CA MET A 283 5.19 -22.89 -17.60
C MET A 283 4.31 -23.94 -18.30
N GLY A 284 3.05 -24.21 -17.91
CA GLY A 284 2.29 -25.19 -18.71
C GLY A 284 0.87 -25.61 -18.36
N LEU A 285 0.21 -25.09 -17.32
CA LEU A 285 -1.03 -25.71 -16.83
C LEU A 285 -2.19 -24.72 -16.71
N GLY A 286 -2.54 -24.04 -17.81
CA GLY A 286 -3.72 -23.16 -17.91
C GLY A 286 -5.09 -23.84 -17.70
N SER A 287 -5.14 -25.01 -17.06
CA SER A 287 -6.39 -25.73 -16.75
C SER A 287 -6.31 -26.70 -15.56
N ILE A 288 -5.25 -26.66 -14.74
CA ILE A 288 -5.19 -27.51 -13.53
C ILE A 288 -5.67 -26.70 -12.32
N ALA A 289 -6.61 -27.27 -11.56
CA ALA A 289 -7.06 -26.71 -10.29
C ALA A 289 -5.87 -26.59 -9.33
N ILE A 290 -5.66 -25.41 -8.76
CA ILE A 290 -4.51 -25.19 -7.87
C ILE A 290 -4.76 -25.89 -6.53
N PRO A 291 -3.82 -26.71 -6.03
CA PRO A 291 -3.95 -27.41 -4.74
C PRO A 291 -4.23 -26.52 -3.53
N HIS A 292 -4.96 -27.04 -2.54
CA HIS A 292 -5.33 -26.31 -1.32
C HIS A 292 -4.16 -25.96 -0.40
N ASP A 293 -3.05 -26.69 -0.50
CA ASP A 293 -1.80 -26.43 0.22
C ASP A 293 -0.97 -25.29 -0.41
N LEU A 294 -1.43 -24.73 -1.54
CA LEU A 294 -0.89 -23.52 -2.18
C LEU A 294 -1.89 -22.36 -2.15
N PRO A 295 -2.32 -21.91 -0.95
CA PRO A 295 -3.48 -21.03 -0.83
C PRO A 295 -3.27 -19.61 -1.38
N LEU A 296 -2.05 -19.07 -1.34
CA LEU A 296 -1.75 -17.77 -1.97
C LEU A 296 -1.78 -17.87 -3.49
N LEU A 297 -1.25 -18.97 -4.05
CA LEU A 297 -1.33 -19.21 -5.48
C LEU A 297 -2.80 -19.36 -5.91
N ARG A 298 -3.62 -20.08 -5.13
CA ARG A 298 -5.09 -20.17 -5.37
C ARG A 298 -5.74 -18.80 -5.41
N LEU A 299 -5.46 -17.91 -4.45
CA LEU A 299 -6.03 -16.57 -4.42
C LEU A 299 -5.73 -15.74 -5.68
N MET A 300 -4.55 -15.95 -6.26
CA MET A 300 -4.05 -15.18 -7.40
C MET A 300 -4.39 -15.80 -8.75
N TRP A 301 -4.51 -17.13 -8.84
CA TRP A 301 -4.49 -17.84 -10.12
C TRP A 301 -5.63 -18.84 -10.33
N ASN A 302 -6.46 -19.11 -9.33
CA ASN A 302 -7.49 -20.13 -9.49
C ASN A 302 -8.46 -19.76 -10.61
N ARG A 303 -8.96 -20.76 -11.34
CA ARG A 303 -9.93 -20.59 -12.43
C ARG A 303 -11.05 -21.62 -12.29
N GLY A 304 -12.30 -21.17 -12.43
CA GLY A 304 -13.49 -21.99 -12.46
C GLY A 304 -13.76 -22.56 -13.84
N ASP A 305 -12.83 -23.31 -14.44
CA ASP A 305 -13.06 -23.92 -15.76
C ASP A 305 -14.08 -25.07 -15.65
N VAL A 306 -15.34 -24.73 -15.93
CA VAL A 306 -16.52 -25.60 -15.85
C VAL A 306 -16.53 -26.69 -16.92
N ASP A 307 -16.03 -26.38 -18.11
CA ASP A 307 -16.23 -27.20 -19.30
C ASP A 307 -15.44 -28.51 -19.24
N LYS A 308 -14.22 -28.47 -18.69
CA LYS A 308 -13.36 -29.67 -18.62
C LYS A 308 -13.79 -30.67 -17.54
N GLN A 309 -14.28 -30.20 -16.39
CA GLN A 309 -14.58 -31.10 -15.25
C GLN A 309 -15.99 -31.69 -15.29
N MET A 310 -16.98 -30.97 -15.84
CA MET A 310 -18.32 -31.52 -16.09
C MET A 310 -18.30 -32.69 -17.08
N ALA A 311 -17.37 -32.69 -18.03
CA ALA A 311 -17.20 -33.77 -19.01
C ALA A 311 -16.67 -35.07 -18.38
N GLU A 312 -15.99 -35.00 -17.24
CA GLU A 312 -15.30 -36.16 -16.65
C GLU A 312 -16.13 -36.89 -15.58
N LYS A 313 -17.05 -36.22 -14.87
CA LYS A 313 -17.88 -36.84 -13.81
C LYS A 313 -19.30 -36.25 -13.67
N PRO A 314 -20.26 -36.65 -14.52
CA PRO A 314 -21.65 -36.24 -14.38
C PRO A 314 -22.29 -36.89 -13.13
N GLY A 315 -22.50 -36.12 -12.06
CA GLY A 315 -23.29 -36.54 -10.89
C GLY A 315 -22.77 -36.15 -9.51
N GLU A 316 -21.50 -35.74 -9.36
CA GLU A 316 -20.92 -35.31 -8.08
C GLU A 316 -21.05 -33.79 -7.88
N GLN A 317 -22.24 -33.34 -7.52
CA GLN A 317 -22.64 -31.92 -7.58
C GLN A 317 -22.11 -30.99 -6.44
N GLN A 318 -21.27 -31.46 -5.51
CA GLN A 318 -20.99 -30.70 -4.27
C GLN A 318 -19.53 -30.27 -4.03
N SER A 319 -18.57 -30.68 -4.86
CA SER A 319 -17.20 -30.15 -4.80
C SER A 319 -16.66 -29.74 -6.17
N LEU A 320 -17.54 -29.43 -7.12
CA LEU A 320 -17.11 -28.87 -8.39
C LEU A 320 -16.20 -27.68 -8.09
N TYR A 321 -15.01 -27.66 -8.69
CA TYR A 321 -13.99 -26.61 -8.57
C TYR A 321 -13.14 -26.61 -7.28
N GLY A 322 -13.45 -27.47 -6.30
CA GLY A 322 -12.80 -27.40 -4.99
C GLY A 322 -13.00 -26.03 -4.31
N ILE A 323 -14.12 -25.35 -4.59
CA ILE A 323 -14.50 -24.09 -3.94
C ILE A 323 -15.63 -24.39 -2.96
N GLU A 324 -15.36 -24.29 -1.66
CA GLU A 324 -16.34 -24.43 -0.58
C GLU A 324 -17.08 -23.09 -0.39
N LEU A 325 -18.20 -22.90 -1.12
CA LEU A 325 -19.06 -21.70 -1.02
C LEU A 325 -20.53 -22.04 -0.72
N PRO A 326 -20.85 -22.64 0.44
CA PRO A 326 -22.23 -23.01 0.77
C PRO A 326 -23.13 -21.77 0.88
N MET A 327 -24.37 -21.85 0.40
CA MET A 327 -25.32 -20.73 0.48
C MET A 327 -25.58 -20.27 1.92
N GLN A 328 -25.44 -21.18 2.89
CA GLN A 328 -25.46 -20.88 4.31
C GLN A 328 -24.31 -21.60 5.01
N GLN A 329 -23.63 -20.89 5.91
CA GLN A 329 -22.55 -21.39 6.76
C GLN A 329 -22.85 -20.95 8.19
N ASN A 330 -22.88 -21.87 9.16
CA ASN A 330 -22.97 -21.56 10.60
C ASN A 330 -23.98 -20.45 10.98
N GLY A 331 -25.17 -20.45 10.36
CA GLY A 331 -26.24 -19.48 10.65
C GLY A 331 -26.13 -18.13 9.95
N TYR A 332 -25.25 -17.97 8.97
CA TYR A 332 -25.16 -16.80 8.07
C TYR A 332 -25.17 -17.23 6.59
N GLN A 333 -25.50 -16.29 5.69
CA GLN A 333 -25.40 -16.50 4.23
C GLN A 333 -23.98 -16.13 3.78
N LEU A 334 -23.45 -16.86 2.81
CA LEU A 334 -22.15 -16.56 2.20
C LEU A 334 -22.35 -16.19 0.73
N ALA A 335 -21.64 -15.15 0.29
CA ALA A 335 -21.54 -14.79 -1.12
C ALA A 335 -20.09 -14.50 -1.51
N LEU A 336 -19.77 -14.57 -2.81
CA LEU A 336 -18.44 -14.32 -3.35
C LEU A 336 -18.52 -13.34 -4.52
N VAL A 337 -17.63 -12.34 -4.54
CA VAL A 337 -17.39 -11.46 -5.68
C VAL A 337 -15.93 -11.65 -6.09
N HIS A 338 -15.68 -11.98 -7.36
CA HIS A 338 -14.33 -12.22 -7.86
C HIS A 338 -14.14 -11.73 -9.31
N GLY A 339 -12.91 -11.86 -9.82
CA GLY A 339 -12.53 -11.64 -11.22
C GLY A 339 -11.71 -12.83 -11.75
N HIS A 340 -10.73 -12.56 -12.62
CA HIS A 340 -9.70 -13.49 -13.13
C HIS A 340 -10.18 -14.82 -13.76
N ASP A 341 -11.45 -14.96 -14.13
CA ASP A 341 -11.99 -16.26 -14.57
C ASP A 341 -12.39 -16.30 -16.05
N GLY A 342 -12.09 -15.23 -16.80
CA GLY A 342 -12.63 -15.02 -18.12
C GLY A 342 -14.15 -14.77 -18.09
N PRO A 343 -14.73 -14.26 -19.19
CA PRO A 343 -16.17 -14.35 -19.36
C PRO A 343 -16.55 -15.84 -19.43
N SER A 344 -17.46 -16.28 -18.57
CA SER A 344 -18.01 -17.65 -18.63
C SER A 344 -18.49 -17.89 -20.06
N LYS A 345 -17.90 -18.86 -20.76
CA LYS A 345 -18.38 -19.26 -22.08
C LYS A 345 -19.83 -19.72 -21.91
N LYS A 346 -20.71 -19.23 -22.80
CA LYS A 346 -22.11 -19.63 -22.86
C LYS A 346 -22.22 -21.14 -22.71
N ILE A 347 -22.90 -21.60 -21.66
CA ILE A 347 -23.27 -23.01 -21.56
C ILE A 347 -24.38 -23.18 -22.59
N PHE A 348 -24.05 -23.71 -23.77
CA PHE A 348 -25.04 -24.01 -24.80
C PHE A 348 -26.02 -25.06 -24.24
N SER A 349 -27.21 -24.62 -23.83
CA SER A 349 -28.38 -25.48 -23.69
C SER A 349 -29.36 -25.08 -24.80
N ASP A 350 -29.68 -26.04 -25.68
CA ASP A 350 -30.29 -25.79 -26.99
C ASP A 350 -31.67 -25.13 -26.99
N ASP A 351 -32.34 -24.89 -25.85
CA ASP A 351 -33.77 -24.48 -25.89
C ASP A 351 -34.26 -23.56 -24.74
N LYS A 352 -33.39 -22.84 -24.01
CA LYS A 352 -33.85 -21.87 -23.00
C LYS A 352 -33.07 -20.56 -23.04
N GLU A 353 -33.81 -19.45 -23.08
CA GLU A 353 -33.28 -18.11 -22.88
C GLU A 353 -32.39 -18.08 -21.63
N VAL A 354 -31.11 -17.89 -21.89
CA VAL A 354 -30.04 -17.86 -20.90
C VAL A 354 -30.22 -16.63 -20.03
N THR A 355 -30.50 -16.84 -18.74
CA THR A 355 -30.55 -15.77 -17.74
C THR A 355 -29.13 -15.28 -17.43
N ASP A 356 -28.69 -14.25 -18.14
CA ASP A 356 -27.59 -13.31 -17.80
C ASP A 356 -26.45 -13.89 -16.92
N GLU A 357 -25.66 -14.79 -17.54
CA GLU A 357 -24.55 -15.61 -17.01
C GLU A 357 -23.35 -14.78 -16.52
N THR A 358 -23.38 -14.34 -15.26
CA THR A 358 -22.19 -13.74 -14.59
C THR A 358 -21.75 -14.56 -13.38
N SER A 359 -22.21 -15.80 -13.24
CA SER A 359 -21.86 -16.65 -12.11
C SER A 359 -22.11 -18.14 -12.32
N TYR A 360 -21.21 -18.96 -11.77
CA TYR A 360 -21.39 -20.43 -11.67
C TYR A 360 -22.33 -20.85 -10.54
N LEU A 361 -22.53 -20.01 -9.52
CA LEU A 361 -23.37 -20.29 -8.35
C LEU A 361 -24.30 -19.11 -8.02
N PRO A 362 -25.52 -19.32 -7.49
CA PRO A 362 -26.46 -18.23 -7.21
C PRO A 362 -25.95 -17.14 -6.26
N ASN A 363 -24.95 -17.46 -5.44
CA ASN A 363 -24.31 -16.58 -4.46
C ASN A 363 -22.89 -16.15 -4.85
N MET A 364 -22.48 -16.35 -6.10
CA MET A 364 -21.20 -15.89 -6.63
C MET A 364 -21.44 -14.82 -7.70
N TYR A 365 -20.47 -13.93 -7.90
CA TYR A 365 -20.53 -12.84 -8.86
C TYR A 365 -19.15 -12.67 -9.52
N ASN A 366 -19.05 -13.02 -10.80
CA ASN A 366 -17.88 -12.76 -11.61
C ASN A 366 -17.96 -11.34 -12.20
N THR A 367 -16.96 -10.53 -11.90
CA THR A 367 -16.83 -9.14 -12.36
C THR A 367 -15.83 -8.97 -13.49
N ASP A 368 -15.22 -10.06 -13.96
CA ASP A 368 -14.35 -10.05 -15.13
C ASP A 368 -15.14 -9.63 -16.39
N ASN A 369 -14.49 -8.85 -17.24
CA ASN A 369 -15.02 -8.35 -18.50
C ASN A 369 -13.87 -7.96 -19.44
N ASP A 370 -14.14 -7.98 -20.74
CA ASP A 370 -13.13 -7.70 -21.76
C ASP A 370 -12.89 -6.19 -22.00
N LEU A 371 -13.67 -5.29 -21.37
CA LEU A 371 -13.51 -3.85 -21.52
C LEU A 371 -12.10 -3.43 -21.10
N GLY A 372 -11.34 -2.85 -22.02
CA GLY A 372 -9.98 -2.37 -21.78
C GLY A 372 -8.90 -3.45 -21.79
N LYS A 373 -9.24 -4.73 -21.97
CA LYS A 373 -8.29 -5.87 -21.99
C LYS A 373 -7.50 -5.94 -23.29
N ARG A 374 -8.20 -5.81 -24.42
CA ARG A 374 -7.63 -5.81 -25.78
C ARG A 374 -8.08 -4.59 -26.56
N GLU A 375 -9.35 -4.24 -26.40
CA GLU A 375 -9.99 -3.10 -27.04
C GLU A 375 -10.42 -2.10 -25.97
N LEU A 376 -10.48 -0.82 -26.33
CA LEU A 376 -11.02 0.23 -25.45
C LEU A 376 -12.55 0.28 -25.46
N THR A 377 -13.18 -0.67 -26.16
CA THR A 377 -14.62 -0.85 -26.24
C THR A 377 -15.04 -2.19 -25.65
N GLY A 378 -16.25 -2.28 -25.09
CA GLY A 378 -16.80 -3.54 -24.59
C GLY A 378 -17.89 -3.38 -23.54
N ASP A 379 -18.30 -4.50 -22.95
CA ASP A 379 -19.29 -4.52 -21.88
C ASP A 379 -18.65 -4.14 -20.54
N PHE A 380 -19.29 -3.21 -19.85
CA PHE A 380 -18.87 -2.68 -18.57
C PHE A 380 -19.69 -3.27 -17.43
N HIS A 381 -19.01 -3.88 -16.45
CA HIS A 381 -19.61 -4.36 -15.22
C HIS A 381 -18.94 -3.73 -13.99
N LEU A 382 -19.74 -3.28 -13.02
CA LEU A 382 -19.27 -3.00 -11.66
C LEU A 382 -20.28 -3.50 -10.63
N VAL A 383 -19.82 -3.66 -9.39
CA VAL A 383 -20.70 -3.96 -8.25
C VAL A 383 -20.73 -2.73 -7.33
N ALA A 384 -21.90 -2.14 -7.17
CA ALA A 384 -22.13 -1.06 -6.22
C ALA A 384 -22.88 -1.59 -4.99
N SER A 385 -22.46 -1.17 -3.81
CA SER A 385 -23.11 -1.56 -2.55
C SER A 385 -23.20 -0.37 -1.59
N LYS A 386 -24.27 -0.33 -0.80
CA LYS A 386 -24.40 0.57 0.36
C LYS A 386 -23.79 -0.08 1.60
N ASP A 387 -22.60 -0.64 1.44
CA ASP A 387 -21.94 -1.29 2.56
C ASP A 387 -21.66 -0.24 3.61
N THR A 388 -22.04 -0.53 4.85
CA THR A 388 -21.27 0.02 5.96
C THR A 388 -20.00 -0.79 5.93
N PRO A 389 -18.84 -0.24 5.53
CA PRO A 389 -17.60 -0.98 5.67
C PRO A 389 -17.58 -1.54 7.10
N ALA A 390 -17.29 -2.83 7.27
CA ALA A 390 -17.15 -3.44 8.59
C ALA A 390 -16.37 -2.44 9.45
N PRO A 391 -16.86 -2.03 10.64
CA PRO A 391 -16.40 -0.80 11.31
C PRO A 391 -14.87 -0.76 11.47
N LEU A 392 -14.20 -0.20 10.46
CA LEU A 392 -12.75 -0.08 10.40
C LEU A 392 -12.27 1.07 11.27
N ALA A 393 -13.17 1.93 11.73
CA ALA A 393 -12.88 3.03 12.64
C ALA A 393 -12.16 2.57 13.92
N LEU A 394 -12.21 1.28 14.25
CA LEU A 394 -11.52 0.70 15.41
C LEU A 394 -10.37 -0.26 15.03
N ARG A 395 -10.18 -0.58 13.73
CA ARG A 395 -9.22 -1.59 13.24
C ARG A 395 -8.22 -1.10 12.18
N GLN A 396 -8.33 0.11 11.64
CA GLN A 396 -7.21 0.77 10.93
C GLN A 396 -6.16 1.35 11.88
N VAL A 397 -6.53 1.52 13.15
CA VAL A 397 -5.64 2.05 14.18
C VAL A 397 -4.32 1.27 14.28
N PRO A 398 -4.33 -0.08 14.31
CA PRO A 398 -3.10 -0.85 14.36
C PRO A 398 -2.27 -0.71 13.09
N VAL A 399 -2.88 -0.76 11.91
CA VAL A 399 -2.14 -0.87 10.64
C VAL A 399 -1.44 0.43 10.27
N GLN A 400 -2.12 1.57 10.39
CA GLN A 400 -1.48 2.87 10.13
C GLN A 400 -0.36 3.14 11.13
N MET A 401 -0.59 2.84 12.41
CA MET A 401 0.42 2.99 13.45
C MET A 401 1.60 2.01 13.26
N HIS A 402 1.31 0.79 12.80
CA HIS A 402 2.34 -0.20 12.53
C HIS A 402 3.21 0.20 11.35
N ALA A 403 2.62 0.70 10.25
CA ALA A 403 3.38 1.22 9.12
C ALA A 403 4.30 2.37 9.53
N VAL A 404 3.80 3.28 10.37
CA VAL A 404 4.58 4.39 10.93
C VAL A 404 5.79 3.90 11.70
N LEU A 405 5.59 2.92 12.59
CA LEU A 405 6.61 2.45 13.51
C LEU A 405 7.57 1.42 12.86
N TYR A 406 7.10 0.67 11.87
CA TYR A 406 7.91 -0.18 11.00
C TYR A 406 8.91 0.64 10.18
N ARG A 407 8.49 1.80 9.63
CA ARG A 407 9.42 2.74 8.95
C ARG A 407 10.59 3.16 9.85
N LEU A 408 10.36 3.23 11.17
CA LEU A 408 11.42 3.55 12.13
C LEU A 408 12.40 2.39 12.29
N ASP A 409 11.90 1.17 12.44
CA ASP A 409 12.72 -0.03 12.64
C ASP A 409 13.61 -0.30 11.41
N GLU A 410 13.03 -0.23 10.21
CA GLU A 410 13.76 -0.35 8.94
C GLU A 410 14.84 0.73 8.79
N GLY A 411 14.50 2.00 9.02
CA GLY A 411 15.43 3.12 8.91
C GLY A 411 16.58 3.08 9.94
N LEU A 412 16.41 2.38 11.06
CA LEU A 412 17.46 2.15 12.06
C LEU A 412 18.36 0.96 11.72
N ARG A 413 17.83 -0.04 10.99
CA ARG A 413 18.54 -1.28 10.66
C ARG A 413 19.46 -1.15 9.45
N THR A 414 19.16 -0.25 8.52
CA THR A 414 19.96 -0.05 7.30
C THR A 414 20.83 1.20 7.41
N PRO A 415 22.07 1.10 7.95
CA PRO A 415 22.98 2.24 7.92
C PRO A 415 23.28 2.62 6.46
N PRO A 416 23.37 3.92 6.13
CA PRO A 416 23.74 4.35 4.79
C PRO A 416 25.08 3.73 4.37
N VAL A 417 25.11 3.17 3.16
CA VAL A 417 26.31 2.54 2.58
C VAL A 417 27.09 3.61 1.83
N PHE A 418 28.21 4.05 2.39
CA PHE A 418 29.13 4.97 1.72
C PHE A 418 30.32 4.21 1.13
N THR A 419 30.74 4.62 -0.07
CA THR A 419 31.98 4.20 -0.70
C THR A 419 33.19 4.66 0.12
N ALA A 420 34.36 4.07 -0.12
CA ALA A 420 35.60 4.50 0.53
C ALA A 420 35.88 5.99 0.28
N ARG A 421 35.69 6.47 -0.96
CA ARG A 421 35.92 7.88 -1.31
C ARG A 421 35.00 8.81 -0.51
N GLU A 422 33.72 8.48 -0.38
CA GLU A 422 32.76 9.28 0.39
C GLU A 422 33.10 9.33 1.87
N TRP A 423 33.53 8.22 2.46
CA TRP A 423 34.00 8.21 3.86
C TRP A 423 35.20 9.13 4.06
N HIS A 424 36.14 9.11 3.13
CA HIS A 424 37.30 10.00 3.16
C HIS A 424 36.89 11.46 2.96
N GLN A 425 35.95 11.76 2.06
CA GLN A 425 35.42 13.11 1.88
C GLN A 425 34.78 13.62 3.18
N ARG A 426 33.89 12.84 3.81
CA ARG A 426 33.26 13.19 5.09
C ARG A 426 34.28 13.44 6.19
N PHE A 427 35.32 12.61 6.27
CA PHE A 427 36.41 12.80 7.24
C PHE A 427 37.14 14.12 7.01
N ILE A 428 37.46 14.43 5.75
CA ILE A 428 38.14 15.67 5.36
C ILE A 428 37.30 16.90 5.73
N ASP A 429 36.01 16.88 5.43
CA ASP A 429 35.09 17.97 5.76
C ASP A 429 35.00 18.19 7.29
N ALA A 430 34.93 17.10 8.06
CA ALA A 430 34.94 17.16 9.51
C ALA A 430 36.25 17.74 10.08
N GLN A 431 37.40 17.37 9.53
CA GLN A 431 38.69 17.95 9.93
C GLN A 431 38.79 19.43 9.57
N LEU A 432 38.32 19.84 8.39
CA LEU A 432 38.30 21.24 7.97
C LEU A 432 37.41 22.09 8.88
N ALA A 433 36.24 21.57 9.26
CA ALA A 433 35.34 22.23 10.21
C ALA A 433 36.00 22.40 11.59
N GLU A 434 36.72 21.39 12.07
CA GLU A 434 37.44 21.46 13.34
C GLU A 434 38.59 22.48 13.31
N PHE A 435 39.37 22.53 12.23
CA PHE A 435 40.41 23.55 12.07
C PHE A 435 39.82 24.97 12.02
N ALA A 436 38.71 25.16 11.30
CA ALA A 436 38.01 26.44 11.26
C ALA A 436 37.50 26.87 12.65
N ARG A 437 37.03 25.92 13.46
CA ARG A 437 36.60 26.17 14.84
C ARG A 437 37.77 26.61 15.74
N ILE A 438 38.94 25.97 15.59
CA ILE A 438 40.16 26.34 16.33
C ILE A 438 40.63 27.75 15.94
N ASP A 439 40.66 28.06 14.64
CA ASP A 439 41.07 29.38 14.12
C ASP A 439 40.16 30.50 14.62
N ASN A 440 38.83 30.28 14.61
CA ASN A 440 37.85 31.23 15.12
C ASN A 440 38.03 31.51 16.62
N ASN A 441 38.35 30.48 17.41
CA ASN A 441 38.60 30.64 18.84
C ASN A 441 39.93 31.36 19.15
N GLN A 442 40.87 31.39 18.20
CA GLN A 442 42.16 32.09 18.33
C GLN A 442 42.19 33.48 17.68
N GLY A 443 41.07 33.96 17.12
CA GLY A 443 40.96 35.30 16.54
C GLY A 443 41.75 35.51 15.25
N MET A 444 42.09 34.45 14.51
CA MET A 444 42.84 34.56 13.24
C MET A 444 41.89 34.60 12.03
N SER A 445 41.72 35.79 11.43
CA SER A 445 40.70 36.13 10.42
C SER A 445 40.91 35.58 8.98
N SER A 446 41.82 34.64 8.71
CA SER A 446 42.10 34.17 7.33
C SER A 446 41.82 32.66 7.16
N ALA A 447 40.56 32.26 7.31
CA ALA A 447 40.17 30.90 7.69
C ALA A 447 40.11 29.82 6.57
N ILE A 448 39.94 30.18 5.30
CA ILE A 448 39.65 29.15 4.26
C ILE A 448 40.91 28.70 3.49
N ALA A 449 41.84 29.61 3.20
CA ALA A 449 43.08 29.25 2.49
C ALA A 449 44.04 28.43 3.37
N ARG A 450 44.06 28.71 4.69
CA ARG A 450 44.93 28.00 5.65
C ARG A 450 44.43 26.61 6.02
N SER A 451 43.13 26.33 5.94
CA SER A 451 42.57 25.05 6.41
C SER A 451 42.97 23.87 5.50
N LYS A 452 42.98 24.07 4.18
CA LYS A 452 43.42 23.04 3.22
C LYS A 452 44.91 22.73 3.35
N GLU A 453 45.75 23.75 3.46
CA GLU A 453 47.20 23.59 3.67
C GLU A 453 47.51 22.94 5.02
N SER A 454 46.78 23.33 6.07
CA SER A 454 46.89 22.72 7.40
C SER A 454 46.52 21.24 7.38
N LEU A 455 45.48 20.88 6.62
CA LEU A 455 45.06 19.49 6.46
C LEU A 455 46.08 18.67 5.64
N ILE A 456 46.65 19.24 4.57
CA ILE A 456 47.75 18.60 3.82
C ILE A 456 48.97 18.39 4.73
N ASN A 457 49.35 19.40 5.52
CA ASN A 457 50.46 19.30 6.48
C ASN A 457 50.18 18.23 7.54
N PHE A 458 48.96 18.19 8.07
CA PHE A 458 48.50 17.18 9.01
C PHE A 458 48.63 15.77 8.44
N MET A 459 48.16 15.53 7.21
CA MET A 459 48.29 14.23 6.55
C MET A 459 49.75 13.88 6.19
N SER A 460 50.59 14.89 5.94
CA SER A 460 52.00 14.67 5.60
C SER A 460 52.84 14.13 6.77
N ILE A 461 52.39 14.29 8.02
CA ILE A 461 53.03 13.71 9.21
C ILE A 461 53.12 12.17 9.12
N TYR A 462 52.21 11.55 8.37
CA TYR A 462 52.16 10.10 8.16
C TYR A 462 53.14 9.58 7.10
N GLN A 463 54.12 10.39 6.69
CA GLN A 463 55.22 10.06 5.77
C GLN A 463 54.78 9.72 4.33
N VAL A 464 53.61 10.23 3.91
CA VAL A 464 53.14 10.11 2.53
C VAL A 464 53.16 11.50 1.88
N PRO A 465 53.97 11.72 0.82
CA PRO A 465 54.05 13.04 0.20
C PRO A 465 52.79 13.35 -0.61
N TYR A 466 52.30 14.58 -0.46
CA TYR A 466 51.24 15.14 -1.30
C TYR A 466 51.78 15.44 -2.70
N LYS A 467 51.02 15.06 -3.74
CA LYS A 467 51.37 15.40 -5.13
C LYS A 467 50.68 16.71 -5.50
N LYS A 468 51.43 17.69 -6.01
CA LYS A 468 50.86 18.98 -6.41
C LYS A 468 49.74 18.78 -7.43
N GLY A 469 48.54 19.31 -7.13
CA GLY A 469 47.35 19.20 -7.99
C GLY A 469 46.50 17.94 -7.73
N GLU A 470 46.91 17.07 -6.82
CA GLU A 470 46.13 15.91 -6.41
C GLU A 470 44.88 16.32 -5.61
N ASP A 471 43.77 15.63 -5.85
CA ASP A 471 42.58 15.80 -5.05
C ASP A 471 42.84 15.39 -3.58
N ILE A 472 42.31 16.16 -2.63
CA ILE A 472 42.66 15.97 -1.22
C ILE A 472 42.07 14.67 -0.66
N VAL A 473 40.95 14.20 -1.22
CA VAL A 473 40.33 12.92 -0.85
C VAL A 473 41.20 11.77 -1.34
N ASP A 474 41.66 11.84 -2.60
CA ASP A 474 42.58 10.84 -3.17
C ASP A 474 43.90 10.79 -2.38
N PHE A 475 44.44 11.95 -1.98
CA PHE A 475 45.60 12.00 -1.10
C PHE A 475 45.30 11.32 0.24
N SER A 476 44.15 11.61 0.86
CA SER A 476 43.73 10.97 2.12
C SER A 476 43.58 9.46 1.99
N MET A 477 43.07 8.96 0.87
CA MET A 477 42.94 7.52 0.64
C MET A 477 44.32 6.85 0.55
N ARG A 478 45.25 7.43 -0.22
CA ARG A 478 46.64 6.93 -0.29
C ARG A 478 47.35 6.94 1.07
N VAL A 479 47.09 7.96 1.89
CA VAL A 479 47.66 8.05 3.24
C VAL A 479 47.13 6.89 4.11
N ALA A 480 45.84 6.57 4.04
CA ALA A 480 45.26 5.42 4.76
C ALA A 480 45.82 4.08 4.27
N GLU A 481 45.98 3.89 2.96
CA GLU A 481 46.57 2.66 2.40
C GLU A 481 48.02 2.45 2.86
N SER A 482 48.77 3.54 3.02
CA SER A 482 50.20 3.48 3.35
C SER A 482 50.51 3.58 4.84
N ASN A 483 49.56 4.03 5.67
CA ASN A 483 49.78 4.29 7.09
C ASN A 483 48.63 3.75 7.98
N ARG A 484 48.94 2.74 8.79
CA ARG A 484 47.97 2.11 9.71
C ARG A 484 47.38 3.07 10.75
N GLY A 485 48.17 4.03 11.23
CA GLY A 485 47.70 5.00 12.22
C GLY A 485 46.64 5.93 11.64
N TYR A 486 46.85 6.42 10.42
CA TYR A 486 45.85 7.22 9.71
C TYR A 486 44.61 6.40 9.37
N ALA A 487 44.78 5.18 8.84
CA ALA A 487 43.66 4.28 8.56
C ALA A 487 42.79 4.02 9.82
N SER A 488 43.42 3.78 10.97
CA SER A 488 42.71 3.59 12.24
C SER A 488 41.88 4.81 12.66
N ARG A 489 42.34 6.03 12.35
CA ARG A 489 41.56 7.26 12.60
C ARG A 489 40.36 7.38 11.67
N ILE A 490 40.50 6.99 10.40
CA ILE A 490 39.37 6.91 9.47
C ILE A 490 38.34 5.92 9.97
N GLU A 491 38.74 4.71 10.38
CA GLU A 491 37.81 3.70 10.90
C GLU A 491 37.11 4.16 12.20
N THR A 492 37.83 4.86 13.07
CA THR A 492 37.24 5.46 14.27
C THR A 492 36.18 6.51 13.91
N PHE A 493 36.51 7.40 12.95
CA PHE A 493 35.57 8.40 12.45
C PHE A 493 34.34 7.75 11.78
N LYS A 494 34.52 6.70 10.99
CA LYS A 494 33.40 5.94 10.38
C LYS A 494 32.46 5.42 11.47
N SER A 495 33.02 4.78 12.50
CA SER A 495 32.24 4.22 13.61
C SER A 495 31.46 5.30 14.35
N GLN A 496 32.09 6.45 14.63
CA GLN A 496 31.46 7.59 15.30
C GLN A 496 30.37 8.23 14.43
N SER A 497 30.67 8.48 13.15
CA SER A 497 29.73 9.08 12.19
C SER A 497 28.50 8.18 11.98
N ILE A 498 28.67 6.86 11.89
CA ILE A 498 27.54 5.93 11.81
C ILE A 498 26.67 6.04 13.06
N GLN A 499 27.27 6.18 14.24
CA GLN A 499 26.52 6.30 15.49
C GLN A 499 25.78 7.65 15.59
N GLU A 500 26.41 8.73 15.17
CA GLU A 500 25.80 10.06 15.09
C GLU A 500 24.65 10.08 14.07
N ASP A 501 24.88 9.55 12.86
CA ASP A 501 23.85 9.42 11.81
C ASP A 501 22.67 8.57 12.30
N LYS A 502 22.93 7.45 12.99
CA LYS A 502 21.88 6.63 13.62
C LYS A 502 21.09 7.40 14.66
N THR A 503 21.74 8.24 15.46
CA THR A 503 21.08 9.05 16.49
C THR A 503 20.19 10.12 15.86
N ILE A 504 20.70 10.83 14.86
CA ILE A 504 19.96 11.85 14.11
C ILE A 504 18.78 11.21 13.36
N ALA A 505 19.02 10.09 12.69
CA ALA A 505 17.98 9.31 12.02
C ALA A 505 16.91 8.88 13.03
N SER A 506 17.30 8.32 14.18
CA SER A 506 16.39 7.92 15.25
C SER A 506 15.53 9.07 15.75
N ASP A 507 16.11 10.25 16.00
CA ASP A 507 15.37 11.42 16.47
C ASP A 507 14.39 11.95 15.41
N ASN A 508 14.80 12.00 14.14
CA ASN A 508 13.93 12.42 13.03
C ASN A 508 12.78 11.45 12.82
N LEU A 509 13.09 10.16 12.86
CA LEU A 509 12.15 9.05 12.76
C LEU A 509 11.15 9.13 13.94
N ALA A 510 11.62 9.21 15.18
CA ALA A 510 10.77 9.35 16.35
C ALA A 510 9.86 10.59 16.26
N ARG A 511 10.38 11.72 15.75
CA ARG A 511 9.59 12.93 15.52
C ARG A 511 8.47 12.71 14.50
N ALA A 512 8.76 12.03 13.39
CA ALA A 512 7.75 11.67 12.39
C ALA A 512 6.66 10.77 13.01
N ALA A 513 7.05 9.73 13.75
CA ALA A 513 6.10 8.86 14.40
C ALA A 513 5.23 9.55 15.46
N LEU A 514 5.80 10.48 16.23
CA LEU A 514 5.02 11.28 17.20
C LEU A 514 3.97 12.13 16.50
N LYS A 515 4.30 12.71 15.34
CA LYS A 515 3.36 13.47 14.50
C LYS A 515 2.23 12.57 13.99
N ASP A 516 2.56 11.37 13.51
CA ASP A 516 1.59 10.41 12.99
C ASP A 516 0.67 9.89 14.12
N ILE A 517 1.21 9.57 15.30
CA ILE A 517 0.42 9.23 16.51
C ILE A 517 -0.55 10.36 16.86
N LYS A 518 -0.09 11.61 16.81
CA LYS A 518 -0.92 12.79 17.12
C LYS A 518 -2.08 12.91 16.13
N GLN A 519 -1.77 12.93 14.84
CA GLN A 519 -2.75 13.03 13.77
C GLN A 519 -3.80 11.92 13.89
N PHE A 520 -3.34 10.70 14.16
CA PHE A 520 -4.21 9.55 14.38
C PHE A 520 -5.18 9.77 15.57
N ILE A 521 -4.70 10.31 16.71
CA ILE A 521 -5.56 10.63 17.86
C ILE A 521 -6.59 11.71 17.51
N GLU A 522 -6.21 12.71 16.70
CA GLU A 522 -7.08 13.81 16.29
C GLU A 522 -8.19 13.36 15.34
N THR A 523 -7.87 12.46 14.40
CA THR A 523 -8.82 11.99 13.37
C THR A 523 -9.73 10.87 13.88
N SER A 524 -9.30 10.06 14.85
CA SER A 524 -10.06 8.89 15.31
C SER A 524 -11.24 9.21 16.22
N ASP A 525 -12.39 8.59 15.99
CA ASP A 525 -13.56 8.75 16.86
C ASP A 525 -13.49 7.84 18.08
N TRP A 526 -13.38 8.46 19.25
CA TRP A 526 -13.16 7.75 20.50
C TRP A 526 -14.46 7.50 21.24
N GLN A 527 -14.74 6.24 21.52
CA GLN A 527 -15.80 5.87 22.44
C GLN A 527 -15.39 6.20 23.87
N VAL A 528 -16.13 7.11 24.49
CA VAL A 528 -15.99 7.46 25.90
C VAL A 528 -17.14 6.80 26.66
N GLY A 529 -16.88 6.33 27.89
CA GLY A 529 -17.92 5.64 28.67
C GLY A 529 -19.16 6.51 28.91
N LYS A 530 -20.24 5.93 29.44
CA LYS A 530 -21.54 6.61 29.65
C LYS A 530 -21.46 7.97 30.37
N TRP A 531 -20.41 8.21 31.16
CA TRP A 531 -20.16 9.46 31.88
C TRP A 531 -19.35 10.49 31.08
N GLY A 532 -19.09 10.22 29.80
CA GLY A 532 -18.18 11.00 28.96
C GLY A 532 -16.71 10.85 29.36
N SER A 533 -15.85 11.63 28.70
CA SER A 533 -14.48 11.84 29.15
C SER A 533 -14.32 13.24 29.74
N ARG A 534 -13.54 13.34 30.82
CA ARG A 534 -13.12 14.63 31.40
C ARG A 534 -12.03 15.30 30.57
N THR A 535 -11.33 14.53 29.73
CA THR A 535 -10.26 15.02 28.88
C THR A 535 -10.77 15.26 27.46
N LYS A 536 -10.39 16.41 26.90
CA LYS A 536 -10.75 16.83 25.55
C LYS A 536 -9.52 17.43 24.86
N ILE A 537 -9.46 17.30 23.55
CA ILE A 537 -8.47 17.95 22.68
C ILE A 537 -9.19 18.88 21.72
N GLU A 538 -8.53 19.93 21.26
CA GLU A 538 -9.07 20.83 20.25
C GLU A 538 -8.63 20.35 18.86
N VAL A 539 -9.58 20.04 17.99
CA VAL A 539 -9.32 19.64 16.60
C VAL A 539 -10.16 20.54 15.71
N ASN A 540 -9.52 21.33 14.85
CA ASN A 540 -10.18 22.27 13.95
C ASN A 540 -11.20 23.20 14.67
N GLY A 541 -10.80 23.75 15.83
CA GLY A 541 -11.63 24.66 16.63
C GLY A 541 -12.76 23.99 17.41
N LYS A 542 -12.83 22.64 17.43
CA LYS A 542 -13.86 21.88 18.16
C LYS A 542 -13.24 21.02 19.24
N MET A 543 -13.84 21.03 20.43
CA MET A 543 -13.40 20.19 21.55
C MET A 543 -13.90 18.75 21.39
N LYS A 544 -12.98 17.81 21.14
CA LYS A 544 -13.23 16.38 20.98
C LYS A 544 -12.90 15.60 22.25
N PRO A 545 -13.83 14.83 22.84
CA PRO A 545 -13.57 14.05 24.04
C PRO A 545 -12.75 12.80 23.71
N ILE A 546 -11.73 12.51 24.52
CA ILE A 546 -10.84 11.34 24.32
C ILE A 546 -10.50 10.66 25.65
N PRO A 547 -10.17 9.35 25.67
CA PRO A 547 -9.70 8.65 26.88
C PRO A 547 -8.47 9.32 27.54
N GLY A 548 -8.39 9.24 28.86
CA GLY A 548 -7.35 9.93 29.64
C GLY A 548 -5.90 9.58 29.26
N HIS A 549 -5.58 8.29 29.06
CA HIS A 549 -4.22 7.91 28.64
C HIS A 549 -3.91 8.39 27.22
N LEU A 550 -4.88 8.40 26.30
CA LEU A 550 -4.69 8.96 24.96
C LEU A 550 -4.47 10.47 25.00
N TYR A 551 -5.09 11.18 25.95
CA TYR A 551 -4.79 12.59 26.19
C TYR A 551 -3.37 12.81 26.71
N GLU A 552 -2.86 11.94 27.58
CA GLU A 552 -1.46 11.99 28.02
C GLU A 552 -0.50 11.73 26.85
N ILE A 553 -0.78 10.73 26.00
CA ILE A 553 -0.01 10.45 24.78
C ILE A 553 -0.05 11.65 23.83
N TYR A 554 -1.23 12.23 23.58
CA TYR A 554 -1.40 13.41 22.72
C TYR A 554 -0.55 14.60 23.18
N LYS A 555 -0.49 14.85 24.49
CA LYS A 555 0.38 15.89 25.05
C LYS A 555 1.86 15.63 24.75
N LYS A 556 2.30 14.38 24.87
CA LYS A 556 3.68 14.00 24.57
C LYS A 556 4.02 14.18 23.09
N CYS A 557 3.11 13.85 22.19
CA CYS A 557 3.29 14.18 20.78
C CYS A 557 3.38 15.70 20.54
N SER A 558 2.52 16.48 21.19
CA SER A 558 2.54 17.95 21.09
C SER A 558 3.81 18.56 21.69
N GLU A 559 4.39 17.95 22.72
CA GLU A 559 5.68 18.37 23.32
C GLU A 559 6.83 18.21 22.31
N ALA A 560 6.79 17.19 21.46
CA ALA A 560 7.79 16.98 20.42
C ALA A 560 7.78 18.09 19.36
N GLU A 561 6.59 18.54 18.93
CA GLU A 561 6.43 19.68 18.01
C GLU A 561 7.01 20.98 18.59
N ASN A 562 7.00 21.11 19.92
CA ASN A 562 7.52 22.28 20.64
C ASN A 562 8.99 22.11 21.08
N GLY A 563 9.74 21.21 20.42
CA GLY A 563 11.18 21.06 20.63
C GLY A 563 11.59 20.07 21.72
N GLY A 564 10.65 19.31 22.30
CA GLY A 564 10.99 18.20 23.21
C GLY A 564 11.80 17.11 22.52
N ASN A 565 12.62 16.37 23.30
CA ASN A 565 13.44 15.27 22.79
C ASN A 565 12.54 14.10 22.32
N PRO A 566 12.48 13.79 21.01
CA PRO A 566 11.52 12.81 20.48
C PRO A 566 11.69 11.41 21.10
N THR A 567 12.92 10.96 21.27
CA THR A 567 13.24 9.62 21.80
C THR A 567 12.74 9.44 23.24
N GLN A 568 12.98 10.42 24.12
CA GLN A 568 12.47 10.41 25.51
C GLN A 568 10.94 10.50 25.59
N LEU A 569 10.33 11.25 24.67
CA LEU A 569 8.86 11.35 24.59
C LEU A 569 8.26 10.02 24.13
N MET A 570 8.90 9.33 23.20
CA MET A 570 8.49 7.99 22.77
C MET A 570 8.56 6.97 23.92
N GLN A 571 9.63 7.01 24.73
CA GLN A 571 9.73 6.22 25.97
C GLN A 571 8.58 6.50 26.94
N SER A 572 8.21 7.78 27.07
CA SER A 572 7.10 8.19 27.94
C SER A 572 5.76 7.65 27.42
N ILE A 573 5.53 7.71 26.10
CA ILE A 573 4.33 7.16 25.45
C ILE A 573 4.25 5.65 25.65
N HIS A 574 5.36 4.93 25.49
CA HIS A 574 5.45 3.50 25.77
C HIS A 574 4.97 3.17 27.19
N GLY A 575 5.50 3.86 28.20
CA GLY A 575 5.10 3.65 29.59
C GLY A 575 3.62 3.98 29.86
N ILE A 576 3.05 4.99 29.18
CA ILE A 576 1.62 5.30 29.27
C ILE A 576 0.79 4.16 28.66
N ALA A 577 1.18 3.64 27.50
CA ALA A 577 0.49 2.55 26.83
C ALA A 577 0.58 1.24 27.63
N GLU A 578 1.75 0.88 28.14
CA GLU A 578 1.95 -0.29 29.00
C GLU A 578 1.07 -0.21 30.25
N LYS A 579 1.10 0.92 30.97
CA LYS A 579 0.22 1.16 32.13
C LYS A 579 -1.25 1.09 31.76
N ALA A 580 -1.61 1.52 30.55
CA ALA A 580 -2.97 1.39 30.06
C ALA A 580 -3.34 -0.08 29.80
N LEU A 581 -2.42 -0.96 29.42
CA LEU A 581 -2.69 -2.38 29.20
C LEU A 581 -2.80 -3.20 30.48
N GLN A 582 -2.18 -2.74 31.57
CA GLN A 582 -2.24 -3.46 32.85
C GLN A 582 -3.69 -3.64 33.35
N PRO A 583 -4.06 -4.86 33.81
CA PRO A 583 -5.39 -5.11 34.35
C PRO A 583 -5.61 -4.23 35.59
N LYS A 584 -6.79 -3.59 35.66
CA LYS A 584 -7.14 -2.79 36.84
C LYS A 584 -7.55 -3.70 37.99
N PHE A 585 -7.35 -3.20 39.22
CA PHE A 585 -7.81 -3.86 40.45
C PHE A 585 -9.31 -4.21 40.35
N LYS A 586 -9.66 -5.47 40.64
CA LYS A 586 -11.00 -6.08 40.42
C LYS A 586 -12.18 -5.27 40.97
N LEU A 587 -11.97 -4.42 41.97
CA LEU A 587 -13.03 -3.62 42.59
C LEU A 587 -13.69 -2.60 41.63
N PHE A 588 -13.06 -2.29 40.49
CA PHE A 588 -13.53 -1.28 39.53
C PHE A 588 -13.81 -1.83 38.12
N GLU A 589 -13.79 -3.15 37.96
CA GLU A 589 -13.89 -3.83 36.65
C GLU A 589 -15.23 -3.53 35.96
N SER A 590 -16.33 -3.49 36.72
CA SER A 590 -17.68 -3.19 36.20
C SER A 590 -17.94 -1.72 35.83
N TYR A 591 -17.11 -0.79 36.32
CA TYR A 591 -17.37 0.65 36.15
C TYR A 591 -16.62 1.30 35.00
N ARG A 592 -15.62 0.60 34.44
CA ARG A 592 -14.76 1.11 33.36
C ARG A 592 -14.33 -0.01 32.44
N GLU A 593 -15.29 -0.71 31.85
CA GLU A 593 -15.02 -1.48 30.63
C GLU A 593 -14.40 -0.53 29.61
N ARG A 594 -13.16 -0.80 29.24
CA ARG A 594 -12.50 -0.08 28.15
C ARG A 594 -12.99 -0.71 26.87
N TYR A 595 -13.39 0.12 25.92
CA TYR A 595 -13.73 -0.36 24.60
C TYR A 595 -12.54 -1.12 24.02
N GLN A 596 -12.81 -2.31 23.46
CA GLN A 596 -11.78 -3.20 22.90
C GLN A 596 -10.87 -2.44 21.93
N SER A 597 -11.45 -1.55 21.15
CA SER A 597 -10.74 -0.66 20.24
C SER A 597 -9.63 0.14 20.88
N THR A 598 -9.91 0.81 22.00
CA THR A 598 -8.93 1.62 22.73
C THR A 598 -7.81 0.72 23.27
N MET A 599 -8.14 -0.52 23.66
CA MET A 599 -7.15 -1.49 24.11
C MET A 599 -6.22 -1.93 22.98
N GLU A 600 -6.75 -2.19 21.78
CA GLU A 600 -5.91 -2.52 20.62
C GLU A 600 -4.95 -1.37 20.28
N VAL A 601 -5.38 -0.11 20.39
CA VAL A 601 -4.49 1.05 20.21
C VAL A 601 -3.32 1.01 21.18
N TYR A 602 -3.59 0.77 22.48
CA TYR A 602 -2.52 0.69 23.47
C TYR A 602 -1.59 -0.48 23.20
N LYS A 603 -2.09 -1.64 22.76
CA LYS A 603 -1.25 -2.79 22.41
C LYS A 603 -0.29 -2.46 21.27
N VAL A 604 -0.77 -1.76 20.26
CA VAL A 604 0.06 -1.40 19.10
C VAL A 604 1.11 -0.37 19.50
N ILE A 605 0.69 0.71 20.16
CA ILE A 605 1.64 1.72 20.66
C ILE A 605 2.68 1.05 21.55
N GLU A 606 2.27 0.21 22.50
CA GLU A 606 3.20 -0.48 23.40
C GLU A 606 4.15 -1.41 22.65
N ARG A 607 3.64 -2.37 21.86
CA ARG A 607 4.40 -3.34 21.08
C ARG A 607 5.46 -2.66 20.22
N ASP A 608 5.05 -1.63 19.49
CA ASP A 608 5.87 -1.05 18.45
C ASP A 608 6.86 -0.02 19.02
N THR A 609 6.47 0.74 20.05
CA THR A 609 7.44 1.58 20.77
C THR A 609 8.47 0.75 21.52
N ARG A 610 8.13 -0.45 22.03
CA ARG A 610 9.07 -1.34 22.73
C ARG A 610 10.32 -1.65 21.90
N ASN A 611 10.16 -1.85 20.59
CA ASN A 611 11.28 -2.17 19.71
C ASN A 611 12.23 -0.99 19.52
N LEU A 612 11.73 0.24 19.54
CA LEU A 612 12.54 1.47 19.48
C LEU A 612 13.37 1.70 20.74
N LEU A 613 12.95 1.10 21.86
CA LEU A 613 13.61 1.26 23.16
C LEU A 613 14.66 0.19 23.43
N LYS A 614 14.82 -0.79 22.53
CA LYS A 614 15.90 -1.77 22.64
C LYS A 614 17.22 -1.08 22.25
N PRO A 615 18.24 -1.13 23.10
CA PRO A 615 19.53 -0.48 22.86
C PRO A 615 20.31 -1.07 21.68
#